data_AF-A0A957K430-F1
#
_entry.id   AF-A0A957K430-F1
#
_cell.length_a   1.000
_cell.length_b   1.000
_cell.length_c   1.000
_cell.angle_alpha   90.00
_cell.angle_beta   90.00
_cell.angle_gamma   90.00
#
_symmetry.space_group_name_H-M   'P 1'
#
loop_
_entity.id
_entity.type
_entity.pdbx_description
1 polymer ?
#
loop_
_entity_poly.entity_id
_entity_poly.type
_entity_poly.pdbx_seq_one_letter_code
_entity_poly.pdbx_strand_id
1 'polypeptide(L)'
;MTTSRLPGATAEYQPSEAQLERARALDRFNLWAVYLPVIVVSLLVLVLLALLIWTAVINDRSRTLVSATADLLTILAIAPTLLLCALLPGLAIYTVVEGRRRDMAPLRSLQRLFWRLESLIVRVRGIVNQYAPQVARPVTRFNAWFARQETLITRLLTPGGAATVRQDRDSTHELEE
;
A
#
# COMPACT_ATOMS: atom_id res chain seq x y z
N MET A 1 3.07 49.84 -9.24
CA MET A 1 3.53 48.55 -8.72
C MET A 1 3.71 48.68 -7.22
N THR A 2 2.74 48.18 -6.45
CA THR A 2 2.74 48.24 -4.99
C THR A 2 2.54 46.81 -4.50
N THR A 3 3.62 46.18 -4.07
CA THR A 3 3.60 44.85 -3.45
C THR A 3 3.13 45.01 -2.01
N SER A 4 1.83 44.76 -1.76
CA SER A 4 1.32 44.67 -0.39
C SER A 4 1.88 43.40 0.26
N ARG A 5 2.93 43.55 1.07
CA ARG A 5 3.35 42.54 2.05
C ARG A 5 2.21 42.39 3.06
N LEU A 6 1.54 41.25 3.10
CA LEU A 6 0.67 40.90 4.21
C LEU A 6 1.54 40.39 5.37
N PRO A 7 1.43 40.98 6.57
CA PRO A 7 2.24 40.61 7.71
C PRO A 7 1.79 39.26 8.28
N GLY A 8 2.74 38.51 8.82
CA GLY A 8 2.53 37.20 9.41
C GLY A 8 1.55 37.21 10.58
N ALA A 9 0.30 36.84 10.30
CA ALA A 9 -0.60 36.27 11.28
C ALA A 9 -0.68 34.77 11.00
N THR A 10 -0.09 33.95 11.87
CA THR A 10 -0.54 32.58 12.09
C THR A 10 -1.94 32.65 12.70
N ALA A 11 -2.93 33.11 11.91
CA ALA A 11 -4.32 33.02 12.29
C ALA A 11 -4.62 31.51 12.34
N GLU A 12 -4.74 30.99 13.55
CA GLU A 12 -5.14 29.62 13.80
C GLU A 12 -6.44 29.38 13.01
N TYR A 13 -6.37 28.44 12.06
CA TYR A 13 -7.48 28.16 11.16
C TYR A 13 -8.67 27.66 12.00
N GLN A 14 -9.63 28.54 12.27
CA GLN A 14 -10.92 28.17 12.85
C GLN A 14 -11.89 27.89 11.69
N PRO A 15 -12.23 26.61 11.43
CA PRO A 15 -13.21 26.28 10.40
C PRO A 15 -14.57 26.86 10.77
N SER A 16 -15.28 27.40 9.77
CA SER A 16 -16.66 27.86 10.01
C SER A 16 -17.59 26.68 10.26
N GLU A 17 -18.72 26.91 10.94
CA GLU A 17 -19.70 25.85 11.23
C GLU A 17 -20.17 25.14 9.95
N ALA A 18 -20.38 25.90 8.86
CA ALA A 18 -20.73 25.33 7.56
C ALA A 18 -19.63 24.47 6.93
N GLN A 19 -18.35 24.73 7.23
CA GLN A 19 -17.23 23.88 6.79
C GLN A 19 -17.16 22.59 7.62
N LEU A 20 -17.44 22.66 8.92
CA LEU A 20 -17.50 21.49 9.80
C LEU A 20 -18.64 20.54 9.40
N GLU A 21 -19.81 21.07 9.05
CA GLU A 21 -20.93 20.24 8.59
C GLU A 21 -20.61 19.49 7.29
N ARG A 22 -19.94 20.16 6.33
CA ARG A 22 -19.49 19.53 5.09
C ARG A 22 -18.45 18.45 5.36
N ALA A 23 -17.51 18.68 6.28
CA ALA A 23 -16.52 17.68 6.66
C ALA A 23 -17.18 16.43 7.29
N ARG A 24 -18.11 16.60 8.23
CA ARG A 24 -18.85 15.47 8.83
C ARG A 24 -19.72 14.71 7.82
N ALA A 25 -20.24 15.38 6.80
CA ALA A 25 -20.98 14.72 5.73
C ALA A 25 -20.05 13.88 4.83
N LEU A 26 -18.88 14.42 4.48
CA LEU A 26 -17.83 13.70 3.74
C LEU A 26 -17.31 12.49 4.52
N ASP A 27 -17.08 12.61 5.82
CA ASP A 27 -16.59 11.51 6.65
C ASP A 27 -17.59 10.35 6.71
N ARG A 28 -18.89 10.65 6.89
CA ARG A 28 -19.94 9.64 6.85
C ARG A 28 -20.03 8.96 5.49
N PHE A 29 -19.95 9.73 4.41
CA PHE A 29 -19.93 9.17 3.06
C PHE A 29 -18.72 8.25 2.86
N ASN A 30 -17.52 8.71 3.21
CA ASN A 30 -16.29 7.91 3.09
C ASN A 30 -16.36 6.63 3.93
N LEU A 31 -16.93 6.69 5.14
CA LEU A 31 -17.13 5.53 5.99
C LEU A 31 -17.94 4.44 5.28
N TRP A 32 -19.11 4.80 4.76
CA TRP A 32 -20.03 3.83 4.15
C TRP A 32 -19.62 3.42 2.72
N ALA A 33 -19.12 4.35 1.92
CA ALA A 33 -18.84 4.13 0.50
C ALA A 33 -17.42 3.63 0.22
N VAL A 34 -16.44 3.95 1.08
CA VAL A 34 -15.04 3.60 0.85
C VAL A 34 -14.54 2.61 1.89
N TYR A 35 -14.62 2.96 3.18
CA TYR A 35 -13.99 2.16 4.22
C TYR A 35 -14.75 0.85 4.48
N LEU A 36 -16.08 0.89 4.61
CA LEU A 36 -16.89 -0.30 4.85
C LEU A 36 -16.68 -1.39 3.78
N PRO A 37 -16.82 -1.13 2.46
CA PRO A 37 -16.59 -2.17 1.46
C PRO A 37 -15.15 -2.68 1.46
N VAL A 38 -14.16 -1.82 1.69
CA VAL A 38 -12.75 -2.25 1.83
C VAL A 38 -12.57 -3.18 3.02
N ILE A 39 -13.18 -2.88 4.17
CA ILE A 39 -13.15 -3.74 5.36
C ILE A 39 -13.83 -5.09 5.07
N VAL A 40 -15.01 -5.08 4.46
CA VAL A 40 -15.76 -6.31 4.12
C VAL A 40 -14.95 -7.21 3.19
N VAL A 41 -14.37 -6.64 2.13
CA VAL A 41 -13.52 -7.39 1.19
C VAL A 41 -12.27 -7.92 1.91
N SER A 42 -11.63 -7.10 2.76
CA SER A 42 -10.44 -7.53 3.52
C SER A 42 -10.75 -8.69 4.46
N LEU A 43 -11.88 -8.64 5.17
CA LEU A 43 -12.35 -9.73 6.03
C LEU A 43 -12.66 -10.99 5.21
N LEU A 44 -13.31 -10.85 4.05
CA LEU A 44 -13.60 -11.96 3.15
C LEU A 44 -12.30 -12.65 2.70
N VAL A 45 -11.28 -11.88 2.31
CA VAL A 45 -9.96 -12.43 1.93
C VAL A 45 -9.33 -13.19 3.10
N LEU A 46 -9.36 -12.64 4.32
CA LEU A 46 -8.83 -13.31 5.51
C LEU A 46 -9.54 -14.65 5.77
N VAL A 47 -10.87 -14.68 5.66
CA VAL A 47 -11.67 -15.90 5.82
C VAL A 47 -11.32 -16.93 4.75
N LEU A 48 -11.22 -16.52 3.48
CA LEU A 48 -10.84 -17.41 2.38
C LEU A 48 -9.42 -17.95 2.54
N LEU A 49 -8.49 -17.13 3.03
CA LEU A 49 -7.11 -17.53 3.30
C LEU A 49 -7.03 -18.53 4.46
N ALA A 50 -7.79 -18.30 5.53
CA ALA A 50 -7.90 -19.25 6.65
C ALA A 50 -8.51 -20.59 6.19
N LEU A 51 -9.56 -20.55 5.35
CA LEU A 51 -10.17 -21.72 4.71
C LEU A 51 -9.19 -22.48 3.83
N LEU A 52 -8.38 -21.76 3.04
CA LEU A 52 -7.36 -22.36 2.19
C LEU A 52 -6.30 -23.08 3.02
N ILE A 53 -5.79 -22.45 4.09
CA ILE A 53 -4.81 -23.07 5.00
C ILE A 53 -5.41 -24.29 5.69
N TRP A 54 -6.63 -24.18 6.21
CA TRP A 54 -7.32 -25.29 6.85
C TRP A 54 -7.51 -26.48 5.91
N THR A 55 -8.02 -26.24 4.70
CA THR A 55 -8.26 -27.31 3.71
C THR A 55 -6.97 -27.91 3.17
N ALA A 56 -5.93 -27.10 2.93
CA ALA A 56 -4.66 -27.57 2.40
C ALA A 56 -3.80 -28.34 3.43
N VAL A 57 -3.84 -27.98 4.72
CA VAL A 57 -2.97 -28.56 5.75
C VAL A 57 -3.65 -29.67 6.54
N ILE A 58 -4.94 -29.54 6.83
CA ILE A 58 -5.65 -30.44 7.77
C ILE A 58 -6.53 -31.46 7.02
N ASN A 59 -7.06 -31.10 5.84
CA ASN A 59 -8.03 -31.95 5.12
C ASN A 59 -7.66 -32.18 3.64
N ASP A 60 -6.63 -32.99 3.43
CA ASP A 60 -6.02 -33.28 2.11
C ASP A 60 -6.95 -34.02 1.12
N ARG A 61 -8.13 -34.46 1.58
CA ARG A 61 -9.15 -35.11 0.72
C ARG A 61 -9.90 -34.13 -0.19
N SER A 62 -9.70 -32.83 -0.01
CA SER A 62 -10.52 -31.79 -0.64
C SER A 62 -9.75 -30.97 -1.69
N ARG A 63 -8.94 -31.61 -2.54
CA ARG A 63 -8.12 -30.93 -3.56
C ARG A 63 -8.91 -29.95 -4.45
N THR A 64 -10.17 -30.29 -4.75
CA THR A 64 -11.08 -29.42 -5.52
C THR A 64 -11.44 -28.14 -4.77
N LEU A 65 -11.63 -28.21 -3.45
CA LEU A 65 -11.89 -27.03 -2.62
C LEU A 65 -10.65 -26.15 -2.55
N VAL A 66 -9.46 -26.74 -2.35
CA VAL A 66 -8.19 -25.99 -2.32
C VAL A 66 -7.99 -25.20 -3.61
N SER A 67 -8.17 -25.84 -4.76
CA SER A 67 -8.06 -25.16 -6.07
C SER A 67 -9.09 -24.04 -6.23
N ALA A 68 -10.36 -24.28 -5.89
CA ALA A 68 -11.41 -23.28 -6.03
C ALA A 68 -11.20 -22.05 -5.12
N THR A 69 -10.76 -22.27 -3.87
CA THR A 69 -10.44 -21.17 -2.95
C THR A 69 -9.23 -20.36 -3.42
N ALA A 70 -8.21 -21.03 -3.96
CA ALA A 70 -7.01 -20.37 -4.50
C ALA A 70 -7.34 -19.52 -5.75
N ASP A 71 -8.16 -20.04 -6.66
CA ASP A 71 -8.61 -19.29 -7.84
C ASP A 71 -9.45 -18.08 -7.44
N LEU A 72 -10.37 -18.25 -6.49
CA LEU A 72 -11.18 -17.13 -5.98
C LEU A 72 -10.31 -16.03 -5.36
N LEU A 73 -9.30 -16.41 -4.57
CA LEU A 73 -8.36 -15.48 -3.96
C LEU A 73 -7.54 -14.73 -5.03
N THR A 74 -7.13 -15.45 -6.07
CA THR A 74 -6.38 -14.91 -7.21
C THR A 74 -7.23 -13.92 -8.00
N ILE A 75 -8.50 -14.25 -8.29
CA ILE A 75 -9.44 -13.35 -8.96
C ILE A 75 -9.65 -12.09 -8.12
N LEU A 76 -9.86 -12.23 -6.80
CA LEU A 76 -10.07 -11.08 -5.93
C LEU A 76 -8.83 -10.17 -5.84
N ALA A 77 -7.62 -10.74 -5.95
CA ALA A 77 -6.38 -9.98 -5.95
C ALA A 77 -6.09 -9.31 -7.31
N ILE A 78 -6.44 -9.95 -8.42
CA ILE A 78 -6.15 -9.46 -9.78
C ILE A 78 -7.25 -8.50 -10.29
N ALA A 79 -8.50 -8.67 -9.87
CA ALA A 79 -9.62 -7.84 -10.33
C ALA A 79 -9.40 -6.33 -10.09
N PRO A 80 -8.92 -5.86 -8.92
CA PRO A 80 -8.65 -4.44 -8.70
C PRO A 80 -7.56 -3.89 -9.63
N THR A 81 -6.51 -4.68 -9.89
CA THR A 81 -5.42 -4.31 -10.80
C THR A 81 -5.90 -4.26 -12.24
N LEU A 82 -6.72 -5.22 -12.68
CA LEU A 82 -7.36 -5.18 -14.00
C LEU A 82 -8.28 -3.96 -14.15
N LEU A 83 -9.04 -3.62 -13.11
CA LEU A 83 -9.92 -2.46 -13.11
C LEU A 83 -9.13 -1.14 -13.18
N LEU A 84 -7.99 -1.05 -12.48
CA LEU A 84 -7.04 0.06 -12.60
C LEU A 84 -6.44 0.15 -14.01
N CYS A 85 -6.02 -0.98 -14.58
CA CYS A 85 -5.48 -1.05 -15.94
C CYS A 85 -6.53 -0.65 -16.98
N ALA A 86 -7.80 -1.00 -16.78
CA ALA A 86 -8.91 -0.61 -17.66
C ALA A 86 -9.31 0.87 -17.52
N LEU A 87 -9.00 1.48 -16.37
CA LEU A 87 -9.30 2.90 -16.10
C LEU A 87 -8.54 3.83 -17.06
N LEU A 88 -7.27 3.53 -17.36
CA LEU A 88 -6.43 4.30 -18.28
C LEU A 88 -7.00 4.41 -19.71
N PRO A 89 -7.26 3.29 -20.43
CA PRO A 89 -7.87 3.35 -21.75
C PRO A 89 -9.30 3.89 -21.68
N GLY A 90 -10.06 3.59 -20.62
CA GLY A 90 -11.40 4.16 -20.42
C GLY A 90 -11.39 5.68 -20.32
N LEU A 91 -10.44 6.24 -19.56
CA LEU A 91 -10.26 7.69 -19.41
C LEU A 91 -9.79 8.33 -20.73
N ALA A 92 -8.90 7.65 -21.47
CA ALA A 92 -8.45 8.10 -22.79
C ALA A 92 -9.64 8.19 -23.77
N ILE A 93 -10.44 7.14 -23.87
CA ILE A 93 -11.65 7.11 -24.72
C ILE A 93 -12.61 8.22 -24.30
N TYR A 94 -12.89 8.35 -23.00
CA TYR A 94 -13.76 9.41 -22.48
C TYR A 94 -13.29 10.81 -22.91
N THR A 95 -11.99 11.09 -22.81
CA THR A 95 -11.43 12.40 -23.19
C THR A 95 -11.51 12.69 -24.68
N VAL A 96 -11.42 11.66 -25.53
CA VAL A 96 -11.58 11.78 -26.98
C VAL A 96 -13.04 12.03 -27.34
N VAL A 97 -13.97 11.28 -26.74
CA VAL A 97 -15.41 11.44 -26.97
C VAL A 97 -15.89 12.81 -26.50
N GLU A 98 -15.50 13.23 -25.30
CA GLU A 98 -15.89 14.54 -24.74
C GLU A 98 -15.21 15.69 -25.48
N GLY A 99 -13.96 15.51 -25.92
CA GLY A 99 -13.24 16.48 -26.76
C GLY A 99 -13.92 16.70 -28.11
N ARG A 100 -14.42 15.62 -28.74
CA ARG A 100 -15.22 15.67 -29.97
C ARG A 100 -16.57 16.34 -29.76
N ARG A 101 -17.22 16.14 -28.60
CA ARG A 101 -18.50 16.81 -28.26
C ARG A 101 -18.38 18.31 -28.03
N ARG A 102 -17.18 18.81 -27.71
CA ARG A 102 -16.93 20.21 -27.35
C ARG A 102 -16.06 20.98 -28.36
N ASP A 103 -15.84 20.44 -29.56
CA ASP A 103 -14.96 21.01 -30.60
C ASP A 103 -13.57 21.43 -30.08
N MET A 104 -13.04 20.71 -29.08
CA MET A 104 -11.71 20.96 -28.55
C MET A 104 -10.70 20.08 -29.27
N ALA A 105 -9.62 20.69 -29.78
CA ALA A 105 -8.53 19.97 -30.42
C ALA A 105 -7.99 18.84 -29.50
N PRO A 106 -7.90 17.59 -30.00
CA PRO A 106 -7.66 16.39 -29.18
C PRO A 106 -6.32 16.40 -28.43
N LEU A 107 -5.31 17.14 -28.92
CA LEU A 107 -4.04 17.27 -28.22
C LEU A 107 -4.14 18.07 -26.90
N ARG A 108 -5.03 19.07 -26.83
CA ARG A 108 -5.18 19.90 -25.61
C ARG A 108 -5.92 19.18 -24.48
N SER A 109 -6.73 18.15 -24.78
CA SER A 109 -7.42 17.35 -23.74
C SER A 109 -6.48 16.32 -23.13
N LEU A 110 -5.68 15.61 -23.96
CA LEU A 110 -4.64 14.68 -23.52
C LEU A 110 -3.56 15.37 -22.67
N GLN A 111 -3.11 16.56 -23.07
CA GLN A 111 -2.11 17.31 -22.30
C GLN A 111 -2.65 17.76 -20.93
N ARG A 112 -3.92 18.18 -20.85
CA ARG A 112 -4.60 18.46 -19.57
C ARG A 112 -4.79 17.21 -18.73
N LEU A 113 -5.01 16.05 -19.35
CA LEU A 113 -5.12 14.77 -18.65
C LEU A 113 -3.79 14.37 -18.02
N PHE A 114 -2.69 14.45 -18.78
CA PHE A 114 -1.34 14.22 -18.28
C PHE A 114 -1.01 15.16 -17.12
N TRP A 115 -1.36 16.43 -17.24
CA TRP A 115 -1.15 17.41 -16.17
C TRP A 115 -1.95 17.08 -14.90
N ARG A 116 -3.19 16.60 -15.05
CA ARG A 116 -4.01 16.12 -13.93
C ARG A 116 -3.42 14.86 -13.31
N LEU A 117 -2.97 13.90 -14.12
CA LEU A 117 -2.32 12.67 -13.67
C LEU A 117 -1.03 12.97 -12.89
N GLU A 118 -0.19 13.87 -13.41
CA GLU A 118 1.05 14.29 -12.75
C GLU A 118 0.77 14.97 -11.41
N SER A 119 -0.23 15.87 -11.37
CA SER A 119 -0.65 16.51 -10.10
C SER A 119 -1.17 15.50 -9.07
N LEU A 120 -1.86 14.44 -9.53
CA LEU A 120 -2.33 13.33 -8.69
C LEU A 120 -1.16 12.50 -8.18
N ILE A 121 -0.20 12.16 -9.03
CA ILE A 121 1.02 11.42 -8.66
C ILE A 121 1.83 12.20 -7.63
N VAL A 122 1.99 13.52 -7.81
CA VAL A 122 2.70 14.38 -6.84
C VAL A 122 1.96 14.41 -5.49
N ARG A 123 0.63 14.53 -5.49
CA ARG A 123 -0.17 14.45 -4.25
C ARG A 123 -0.04 13.08 -3.57
N VAL A 124 -0.14 12.00 -4.33
CA VAL A 124 0.00 10.64 -3.80
C VAL A 124 1.39 10.43 -3.25
N ARG A 125 2.45 10.88 -3.92
CA ARG A 125 3.83 10.85 -3.40
C ARG A 125 3.98 11.64 -2.10
N GLY A 126 3.33 12.80 -1.99
CA GLY A 126 3.31 13.58 -0.74
C GLY A 126 2.65 12.83 0.41
N ILE A 127 1.49 12.22 0.17
CA ILE A 127 0.78 11.39 1.14
C ILE A 127 1.61 10.16 1.50
N VAL A 128 2.15 9.45 0.52
CA VAL A 128 3.01 8.28 0.75
C VAL A 128 4.24 8.67 1.56
N ASN A 129 4.92 9.77 1.26
CA ASN A 129 6.07 10.21 2.06
C ASN A 129 5.69 10.61 3.50
N GLN A 130 4.46 11.08 3.72
CA GLN A 130 3.97 11.45 5.05
C GLN A 130 3.56 10.22 5.89
N TYR A 131 2.96 9.20 5.26
CA TYR A 131 2.45 8.00 5.93
C TYR A 131 3.40 6.79 5.88
N ALA A 132 4.31 6.72 4.92
CA ALA A 132 5.33 5.67 4.82
C ALA A 132 6.16 5.51 6.10
N PRO A 133 6.67 6.57 6.77
CA PRO A 133 7.39 6.38 8.03
C PRO A 133 6.49 5.88 9.17
N GLN A 134 5.18 6.14 9.12
CA GLN A 134 4.23 5.69 10.15
C GLN A 134 3.89 4.20 10.01
N VAL A 135 3.84 3.69 8.78
CA VAL A 135 3.59 2.27 8.50
C VAL A 135 4.88 1.43 8.52
N ALA A 136 6.03 2.01 8.14
CA ALA A 136 7.31 1.30 8.16
C ALA A 136 7.81 1.01 9.59
N ARG A 137 7.57 1.91 10.55
CA ARG A 137 7.99 1.73 11.96
C ARG A 137 7.41 0.48 12.65
N PRO A 138 6.10 0.17 12.57
CA PRO A 138 5.56 -1.04 13.17
C PRO A 138 6.06 -2.31 12.48
N VAL A 139 6.17 -2.32 11.15
CA VAL A 139 6.64 -3.50 10.39
C VAL A 139 8.11 -3.79 10.67
N THR A 140 8.97 -2.77 10.70
CA THR A 140 10.40 -2.93 11.04
C THR A 140 10.60 -3.37 12.49
N ARG A 141 9.78 -2.88 13.44
CA ARG A 141 9.80 -3.36 14.83
C ARG A 141 9.35 -4.80 14.95
N PHE A 142 8.34 -5.21 14.21
CA PHE A 142 7.85 -6.59 14.18
C PHE A 142 8.91 -7.53 13.58
N ASN A 143 9.52 -7.16 12.45
CA ASN A 143 10.60 -7.94 11.84
C ASN A 143 11.82 -8.04 12.78
N ALA A 144 12.22 -6.95 13.43
CA ALA A 144 13.30 -6.96 14.42
C ALA A 144 12.95 -7.74 15.70
N TRP A 145 11.67 -7.94 16.03
CA TRP A 145 11.24 -8.82 17.11
C TRP A 145 11.27 -10.28 16.67
N PHE A 146 10.79 -10.57 15.46
CA PHE A 146 10.80 -11.92 14.89
C PHE A 146 12.23 -12.45 14.71
N ALA A 147 13.15 -11.65 14.18
CA ALA A 147 14.56 -12.00 14.06
C ALA A 147 15.21 -12.28 15.44
N ARG A 148 14.77 -11.59 16.50
CA ARG A 148 15.22 -11.87 17.88
C ARG A 148 14.70 -13.22 18.39
N GLN A 149 13.46 -13.58 18.07
CA GLN A 149 12.90 -14.89 18.42
C GLN A 149 13.62 -16.01 17.68
N GLU A 150 13.86 -15.86 16.38
CA GLU A 150 14.62 -16.82 15.59
C GLU A 150 16.02 -17.04 16.17
N THR A 151 16.74 -15.95 16.49
CA THR A 151 18.08 -16.03 17.12
C THR A 151 18.05 -16.74 18.49
N LEU A 152 17.01 -16.51 19.30
CA LEU A 152 16.83 -17.17 20.60
C LEU A 152 16.57 -18.67 20.44
N ILE A 153 15.71 -19.03 19.49
CA ILE A 153 15.37 -20.41 19.15
C ILE A 153 16.63 -21.13 18.65
N THR A 154 17.39 -20.54 17.72
CA THR A 154 18.65 -21.11 17.24
C THR A 154 19.68 -21.29 18.36
N ARG A 155 19.76 -20.35 19.32
CA ARG A 155 20.66 -20.48 20.49
C ARG A 155 20.24 -21.55 21.48
N LEU A 156 18.94 -21.79 21.64
CA LEU A 156 18.40 -22.82 22.54
C LEU A 156 18.44 -24.23 21.94
N LEU A 157 18.28 -24.34 20.61
CA LEU A 157 18.32 -25.60 19.87
C LEU A 157 19.73 -26.04 19.45
N THR A 158 20.75 -25.21 19.66
CA THR A 158 22.16 -25.57 19.41
C THR A 158 22.91 -25.75 20.75
N PRO A 159 22.77 -26.89 21.45
CA PRO A 159 23.60 -27.18 22.60
C PRO A 159 25.00 -27.56 22.10
N GLY A 160 25.95 -26.61 22.16
CA GLY A 160 27.38 -26.92 21.97
C GLY A 160 28.12 -26.18 20.84
N GLY A 161 27.64 -25.04 20.35
CA GLY A 161 28.28 -24.31 19.24
C GLY A 161 28.98 -23.00 19.62
N ALA A 162 29.52 -22.85 20.83
CA ALA A 162 30.22 -21.62 21.25
C ALA A 162 31.75 -21.67 21.00
N ALA A 163 32.24 -22.57 20.17
CA ALA A 163 33.67 -22.78 19.99
C ALA A 163 34.08 -23.12 18.55
N THR A 164 33.86 -22.23 17.56
CA THR A 164 34.56 -22.29 16.25
C THR A 164 34.48 -21.02 15.40
N VAL A 165 34.44 -19.80 15.98
CA VAL A 165 34.58 -18.54 15.19
C VAL A 165 35.67 -17.63 15.75
N ARG A 166 36.75 -18.21 16.30
CA ARG A 166 37.94 -17.46 16.73
C ARG A 166 39.25 -18.16 16.38
N GLN A 167 39.29 -18.88 15.26
CA GLN A 167 40.50 -19.54 14.77
C GLN A 167 40.51 -19.57 13.24
N ASP A 168 40.34 -18.41 12.61
CA ASP A 168 40.60 -18.24 11.17
C ASP A 168 41.04 -16.81 10.82
N ARG A 169 41.66 -16.11 11.78
CA ARG A 169 42.20 -14.75 11.57
C ARG A 169 43.67 -14.58 11.97
N ASP A 170 44.33 -15.63 12.43
CA ASP A 170 45.75 -15.58 12.87
C ASP A 170 46.72 -16.38 11.98
N SER A 171 46.24 -17.11 10.96
CA SER A 171 47.10 -17.96 10.12
C SER A 171 47.58 -17.32 8.81
N THR A 172 47.21 -16.07 8.51
CA THR A 172 47.64 -15.36 7.28
C THR A 172 48.84 -14.43 7.47
N HIS A 173 49.56 -14.48 8.60
CA HIS A 173 50.72 -13.63 8.84
C HIS A 173 52.08 -14.33 8.97
N GLU A 174 52.18 -15.64 8.75
CA GLU A 174 53.46 -16.38 8.91
C GLU A 174 54.05 -17.02 7.64
N LEU A 175 53.59 -16.70 6.43
CA LEU A 175 54.14 -17.32 5.20
C LEU A 175 54.40 -16.37 4.02
N GLU A 176 54.88 -15.15 4.28
CA GLU A 176 55.59 -14.35 3.26
C GLU A 176 56.78 -13.60 3.88
N GLU A 177 57.78 -14.36 4.34
CA GLU A 177 59.21 -13.99 4.26
C GLU A 177 59.97 -15.10 3.51
#